data_AF-A0A7G6Y8P8-F1
#
_entry.id   AF-A0A7G6Y8P8-F1
#
_cell.length_a   1.000
_cell.length_b   1.000
_cell.length_c   1.000
_cell.angle_alpha   90.00
_cell.angle_beta   90.00
_cell.angle_gamma   90.00
#
_symmetry.space_group_name_H-M   'P 1'
#
loop_
_entity.id
_entity.type
_entity.pdbx_description
1 polymer ?
#
loop_
_entity_poly.entity_id
_entity_poly.type
_entity_poly.pdbx_seq_one_letter_code
_entity_poly.pdbx_strand_id
1 'polypeptide(L)'
;MSDIGRPGKIIAVHLNYRSRAAQRGRTPAQPSYFFKPASSVAASGDVLERPTGTELLAFEGEVALIIGRPTRRVSPAEGWAAVSGITAANDFGLYDLRAADKGSNVRSKGGDGFTPLGAAVIPAAAIDPDAVRVRTWLNGELVQEGTSDDLLFPFGQLVADLSQLMTLEPGDVILTGTPAGSSVTQPGDIVEVEVDAPTAPGAPTSGRLVTRITEGTVPFGDFGTKPTVDDVQRSEAWGTPPTPAFTLTDDLRAQLASVATATLSSQLRKRGLNAVSIDGLTSTRPGAKLIGTARTLRYLPGREDLFASHGGGYNAQKRAFDAVGAGEVLVIEARGERGSGTVGDVLALRAQVKGAAGIVTDGGVRDLAEVAALDIPTYHAGPHPAVLGRKHVPWDADIAIACGGATVLPGDVIVGDADGLLVIPPGLVAEVVADAIEQEREEEFIAEMVRGGVKVDGLFPMNAEWKERYRAWLTQH
;
A
#
# COMPACT_ATOMS: atom_id res chain seq x y z
N MET A 1 -22.13 19.46 -25.96
CA MET A 1 -20.85 18.90 -26.44
C MET A 1 -19.83 20.01 -26.39
N SER A 2 -18.95 20.01 -25.39
CA SER A 2 -17.70 20.75 -25.42
C SER A 2 -16.82 20.07 -26.46
N ASP A 3 -16.76 20.64 -27.65
CA ASP A 3 -16.64 19.91 -28.91
C ASP A 3 -15.21 19.36 -29.17
N ILE A 4 -14.75 18.43 -28.33
CA ILE A 4 -13.68 17.50 -28.67
C ILE A 4 -14.33 16.49 -29.62
N GLY A 5 -14.29 16.80 -30.91
CA GLY A 5 -14.71 15.86 -31.95
C GLY A 5 -14.01 14.51 -31.78
N ARG A 6 -14.59 13.44 -32.36
CA ARG A 6 -14.03 12.09 -32.23
C ARG A 6 -12.55 12.07 -32.66
N PRO A 7 -11.60 11.75 -31.76
CA PRO A 7 -10.18 11.77 -32.09
C PRO A 7 -9.84 10.78 -33.21
N GLY A 8 -8.89 11.14 -34.07
CA GLY A 8 -8.34 10.22 -35.07
C GLY A 8 -7.55 9.09 -34.40
N LYS A 9 -6.64 9.47 -33.50
CA LYS A 9 -5.87 8.56 -32.64
C LYS A 9 -6.05 8.99 -31.18
N ILE A 10 -6.04 8.00 -30.28
CA ILE A 10 -5.85 8.23 -28.84
C ILE A 10 -4.62 7.44 -28.44
N ILE A 11 -3.56 8.16 -28.05
CA ILE A 11 -2.28 7.59 -27.64
C ILE A 11 -2.14 7.81 -26.15
N ALA A 12 -1.91 6.77 -25.37
CA ALA A 12 -1.77 6.87 -23.92
C ALA A 12 -0.38 6.43 -23.47
N VAL A 13 0.16 7.14 -22.46
CA VAL A 13 1.48 6.85 -21.88
C VAL A 13 1.33 5.87 -20.73
N HIS A 14 2.13 4.81 -20.70
CA HIS A 14 2.02 3.77 -19.67
C HIS A 14 2.34 4.23 -18.24
N LEU A 15 3.29 5.17 -18.11
CA LEU A 15 3.77 5.66 -16.82
C LEU A 15 4.55 6.97 -17.02
N ASN A 16 4.09 8.07 -16.41
CA ASN A 16 4.70 9.38 -16.60
C ASN A 16 4.79 10.27 -15.35
N TYR A 17 4.34 9.83 -14.18
CA TYR A 17 4.47 10.59 -12.93
C TYR A 17 5.46 9.90 -12.00
N ARG A 18 6.35 10.65 -11.32
CA ARG A 18 7.31 10.06 -10.36
C ARG A 18 6.58 9.46 -9.18
N SER A 19 5.50 10.09 -8.70
CA SER A 19 4.63 9.53 -7.66
C SER A 19 4.08 8.15 -8.04
N ARG A 20 3.53 7.98 -9.25
CA ARG A 20 3.02 6.69 -9.76
C ARG A 20 4.13 5.69 -10.02
N ALA A 21 5.31 6.15 -10.45
CA ALA A 21 6.49 5.30 -10.65
C ALA A 21 7.01 4.72 -9.33
N ALA A 22 7.07 5.55 -8.28
CA ALA A 22 7.39 5.14 -6.92
C ALA A 22 6.37 4.12 -6.38
N GLN A 23 5.07 4.38 -6.56
CA GLN A 23 3.99 3.46 -6.17
C GLN A 23 4.10 2.08 -6.86
N ARG A 24 4.57 2.05 -8.11
CA ARG A 24 4.79 0.80 -8.86
C ARG A 24 6.18 0.19 -8.66
N GLY A 25 7.05 0.82 -7.86
CA GLY A 25 8.43 0.37 -7.66
C GLY A 25 9.28 0.33 -8.93
N ARG A 26 8.92 1.08 -9.97
CA ARG A 26 9.64 1.10 -11.26
C ARG A 26 9.60 2.48 -11.90
N THR A 27 10.74 2.91 -12.44
CA THR A 27 10.88 4.18 -13.17
C THR A 27 11.41 3.92 -14.58
N PRO A 28 10.63 4.19 -15.63
CA PRO A 28 11.08 3.99 -17.00
C PRO A 28 12.11 5.05 -17.39
N ALA A 29 13.12 4.67 -18.18
CA ALA A 29 14.11 5.60 -18.72
C ALA A 29 13.61 6.39 -19.94
N GLN A 30 12.59 5.86 -20.64
CA GLN A 30 11.99 6.43 -21.84
C GLN A 30 10.48 6.19 -21.82
N PRO A 31 9.67 7.07 -22.44
CA PRO A 31 8.22 6.88 -22.50
C PRO A 31 7.86 5.64 -23.33
N SER A 32 6.74 5.01 -22.99
CA SER A 32 6.16 3.94 -23.78
C SER A 32 4.66 4.13 -23.90
N TYR A 33 4.09 3.70 -25.03
CA TYR A 33 2.74 4.09 -25.43
C TYR A 33 1.87 2.90 -25.80
N PHE A 34 0.56 3.09 -25.71
CA PHE A 34 -0.44 2.21 -26.27
C PHE A 34 -1.55 3.03 -26.91
N PHE A 35 -2.40 2.38 -27.71
CA PHE A 35 -3.56 3.03 -28.32
C PHE A 35 -4.84 2.71 -27.56
N LYS A 36 -5.73 3.69 -27.49
CA LYS A 36 -7.13 3.47 -27.10
C LYS A 36 -8.03 3.68 -28.33
N PRO A 37 -9.05 2.83 -28.54
CA PRO A 37 -9.95 2.96 -29.68
C PRO A 37 -10.82 4.21 -29.53
N ALA A 38 -11.06 4.92 -30.62
CA ALA A 38 -11.90 6.12 -30.61
C ALA A 38 -13.39 5.86 -30.28
N SER A 39 -13.83 4.59 -30.20
CA SER A 39 -15.15 4.22 -29.66
C SER A 39 -15.23 4.31 -28.14
N SER A 40 -14.10 4.26 -27.43
CA SER A 40 -14.06 4.36 -25.97
C SER A 40 -14.31 5.77 -25.44
N VAL A 41 -14.41 6.79 -26.31
CA VAL A 41 -14.62 8.18 -25.87
C VAL A 41 -16.02 8.34 -25.27
N ALA A 42 -16.08 8.99 -24.11
CA ALA A 42 -17.32 9.42 -23.46
C ALA A 42 -17.26 10.90 -23.08
N ALA A 43 -18.43 11.49 -22.83
CA ALA A 43 -18.57 12.85 -22.37
C ALA A 43 -18.82 12.91 -20.85
N SER A 44 -18.64 14.12 -20.28
CA SER A 44 -18.99 14.35 -18.88
C SER A 44 -20.48 14.13 -18.64
N GLY A 45 -20.79 13.34 -17.61
CA GLY A 45 -22.15 12.94 -17.23
C GLY A 45 -22.59 11.60 -17.80
N ASP A 46 -21.82 11.02 -18.74
CA ASP A 46 -22.10 9.68 -19.26
C ASP A 46 -21.89 8.60 -18.19
N VAL A 47 -22.52 7.46 -18.44
CA VAL A 47 -22.42 6.27 -17.61
C VAL A 47 -21.38 5.32 -18.22
N LEU A 48 -20.50 4.80 -17.38
CA LEU A 48 -19.54 3.77 -17.74
C LEU A 48 -19.93 2.46 -17.08
N GLU A 49 -20.10 1.42 -17.90
CA GLU A 49 -20.45 0.09 -17.44
C GLU A 49 -19.19 -0.68 -16.98
N ARG A 50 -19.20 -1.17 -15.74
CA ARG A 50 -18.28 -2.24 -15.30
C ARG A 50 -18.85 -3.59 -15.79
N PRO A 51 -18.17 -4.32 -16.70
CA PRO A 51 -18.73 -5.54 -17.27
C PRO A 51 -19.06 -6.62 -16.23
N THR A 52 -20.08 -7.43 -16.49
CA THR A 52 -20.48 -8.54 -15.59
C THR A 52 -19.33 -9.53 -15.38
N GLY A 53 -19.13 -9.98 -14.13
CA GLY A 53 -18.10 -10.96 -13.79
C GLY A 53 -16.68 -10.39 -13.74
N THR A 54 -16.56 -9.07 -13.58
CA THR A 54 -15.28 -8.38 -13.39
C THR A 54 -15.27 -7.61 -12.07
N GLU A 55 -14.08 -7.43 -11.53
CA GLU A 55 -13.85 -6.83 -10.21
C GLU A 55 -13.00 -5.54 -10.31
N LEU A 56 -12.05 -5.45 -11.25
CA LEU A 56 -10.94 -4.49 -11.19
C LEU A 56 -11.03 -3.35 -12.24
N LEU A 57 -12.17 -2.66 -12.31
CA LEU A 57 -12.29 -1.46 -13.15
C LEU A 57 -11.66 -0.26 -12.45
N ALA A 58 -10.44 0.10 -12.86
CA ALA A 58 -9.66 1.17 -12.26
C ALA A 58 -9.82 2.50 -13.03
N PHE A 59 -9.86 3.60 -12.28
CA PHE A 59 -9.77 4.96 -12.84
C PHE A 59 -8.31 5.44 -12.84
N GLU A 60 -7.96 6.29 -13.79
CA GLU A 60 -6.65 6.95 -13.89
C GLU A 60 -6.89 8.37 -14.42
N GLY A 61 -6.98 9.36 -13.53
CA GLY A 61 -7.17 10.76 -13.95
C GLY A 61 -5.91 11.31 -14.61
N GLU A 62 -6.07 11.93 -15.78
CA GLU A 62 -4.95 12.40 -16.60
C GLU A 62 -5.20 13.77 -17.23
N VAL A 63 -4.11 14.43 -17.63
CA VAL A 63 -4.16 15.54 -18.59
C VAL A 63 -4.16 14.95 -20.00
N ALA A 64 -5.13 15.34 -20.81
CA ALA A 64 -5.17 15.03 -22.24
C ALA A 64 -4.69 16.23 -23.06
N LEU A 65 -3.75 16.01 -23.98
CA LEU A 65 -3.30 16.98 -24.97
C LEU A 65 -4.07 16.80 -26.27
N ILE A 66 -4.54 17.88 -26.87
CA ILE A 66 -5.22 17.87 -28.18
C ILE A 66 -4.27 18.47 -29.22
N ILE A 67 -3.97 17.72 -30.26
CA ILE A 67 -3.10 18.19 -31.35
C ILE A 67 -3.88 19.14 -32.26
N GLY A 68 -3.32 20.32 -32.55
CA GLY A 68 -3.97 21.37 -33.33
C GLY A 68 -3.59 21.42 -34.81
N ARG A 69 -2.44 20.85 -35.17
CA ARG A 69 -1.86 20.91 -36.52
C ARG A 69 -1.09 19.64 -36.86
N PRO A 70 -0.94 19.27 -38.15
CA PRO A 70 -0.06 18.18 -38.55
C PRO A 70 1.35 18.37 -37.97
N THR A 71 1.85 17.34 -37.28
CA THR A 71 3.07 17.42 -36.48
C THR A 71 3.94 16.19 -36.71
N ARG A 72 5.20 16.42 -37.12
CA ARG A 72 6.14 15.36 -37.47
C ARG A 72 7.57 15.80 -37.24
N ARG A 73 8.37 14.96 -36.57
CA ARG A 73 9.81 15.14 -36.29
C ARG A 73 10.12 16.52 -35.70
N VAL A 74 9.35 16.93 -34.71
CA VAL A 74 9.49 18.22 -34.06
C VAL A 74 10.36 18.12 -32.82
N SER A 75 10.98 19.23 -32.41
CA SER A 75 11.59 19.38 -31.10
C SER A 75 10.54 19.44 -29.97
N PRO A 76 10.90 19.23 -28.69
CA PRO A 76 9.95 19.34 -27.58
C PRO A 76 9.19 20.68 -27.51
N ALA A 77 9.88 21.79 -27.77
CA ALA A 77 9.27 23.13 -27.78
C ALA A 77 8.24 23.27 -28.92
N GLU A 78 8.58 22.81 -30.12
CA GLU A 78 7.66 22.77 -31.25
C GLU A 78 6.50 21.78 -31.05
N GLY A 79 6.75 20.71 -30.28
CA GLY A 79 5.76 19.73 -29.86
C GLY A 79 4.69 20.35 -28.98
N TRP A 80 5.07 21.12 -27.96
CA TRP A 80 4.10 21.89 -27.17
C TRP A 80 3.36 22.91 -28.05
N ALA A 81 4.07 23.64 -28.92
CA ALA A 81 3.45 24.60 -29.85
C ALA A 81 2.51 23.96 -30.89
N ALA A 82 2.46 22.63 -30.99
CA ALA A 82 1.49 21.92 -31.81
C ALA A 82 0.20 21.56 -31.08
N VAL A 83 0.17 21.65 -29.75
CA VAL A 83 -1.02 21.39 -28.92
C VAL A 83 -1.97 22.58 -29.05
N SER A 84 -3.24 22.35 -29.42
CA SER A 84 -4.26 23.40 -29.47
C SER A 84 -4.89 23.65 -28.10
N GLY A 85 -5.02 22.62 -27.30
CA GLY A 85 -5.58 22.71 -25.96
C GLY A 85 -5.34 21.47 -25.11
N ILE A 86 -5.63 21.60 -23.82
CA ILE A 86 -5.63 20.51 -22.86
C ILE A 86 -7.01 20.35 -22.22
N THR A 87 -7.31 19.17 -21.71
CA THR A 87 -8.57 18.87 -21.01
C THR A 87 -8.32 17.79 -19.96
N ALA A 88 -9.27 17.60 -19.03
CA ALA A 88 -9.27 16.41 -18.19
C ALA A 88 -9.65 15.17 -19.00
N ALA A 89 -9.07 14.04 -18.60
CA ALA A 89 -9.37 12.73 -19.12
C ALA A 89 -9.36 11.70 -17.99
N ASN A 90 -10.06 10.59 -18.19
CA ASN A 90 -9.96 9.43 -17.31
C ASN A 90 -9.60 8.19 -18.13
N ASP A 91 -8.41 7.64 -17.91
CA ASP A 91 -7.91 6.44 -18.57
C ASP A 91 -8.39 5.17 -17.86
N PHE A 92 -9.70 4.93 -17.91
CA PHE A 92 -10.29 3.73 -17.31
C PHE A 92 -9.71 2.46 -17.92
N GLY A 93 -9.45 1.48 -17.04
CA GLY A 93 -8.90 0.20 -17.44
C GLY A 93 -9.41 -0.95 -16.59
N LEU A 94 -9.74 -2.06 -17.25
CA LEU A 94 -10.19 -3.30 -16.63
C LEU A 94 -9.00 -4.24 -16.43
N TYR A 95 -8.51 -4.32 -15.20
CA TYR A 95 -7.30 -5.09 -14.89
C TYR A 95 -7.51 -6.60 -14.99
N ASP A 96 -8.75 -7.07 -14.91
CA ASP A 96 -9.13 -8.48 -15.09
C ASP A 96 -8.71 -9.03 -16.46
N LEU A 97 -8.54 -8.16 -17.47
CA LEU A 97 -8.09 -8.55 -18.80
C LEU A 97 -6.58 -8.38 -19.03
N ARG A 98 -5.82 -7.87 -18.04
CA ARG A 98 -4.39 -7.62 -18.21
C ARG A 98 -3.57 -8.87 -18.54
N ALA A 99 -3.96 -10.05 -18.05
CA ALA A 99 -3.20 -11.27 -18.31
C ALA A 99 -2.99 -11.53 -19.81
N ALA A 100 -4.01 -11.28 -20.64
CA ALA A 100 -3.91 -11.40 -22.10
C ALA A 100 -3.47 -10.10 -22.80
N ASP A 101 -3.76 -8.94 -22.21
CA ASP A 101 -3.61 -7.65 -22.88
C ASP A 101 -2.37 -6.85 -22.43
N LYS A 102 -1.51 -7.44 -21.59
CA LYS A 102 -0.34 -6.76 -21.03
C LYS A 102 0.53 -6.17 -22.14
N GLY A 103 0.66 -4.84 -22.14
CA GLY A 103 1.50 -4.08 -23.07
C GLY A 103 0.74 -3.42 -24.21
N SER A 104 -0.17 -4.12 -24.90
CA SER A 104 -0.99 -3.51 -25.96
C SER A 104 -2.23 -2.81 -25.41
N ASN A 105 -2.76 -3.30 -24.29
CA ASN A 105 -3.93 -2.82 -23.55
C ASN A 105 -5.23 -2.67 -24.36
N VAL A 106 -5.37 -3.39 -25.47
CA VAL A 106 -6.43 -3.15 -26.45
C VAL A 106 -7.83 -3.32 -25.87
N ARG A 107 -8.14 -4.46 -25.23
CA ARG A 107 -9.44 -4.72 -24.59
C ARG A 107 -9.47 -4.17 -23.18
N SER A 108 -8.36 -4.29 -22.43
CA SER A 108 -8.31 -3.84 -21.04
C SER A 108 -8.52 -2.32 -20.90
N LYS A 109 -8.11 -1.51 -21.88
CA LYS A 109 -8.26 -0.05 -21.87
C LYS A 109 -9.18 0.47 -22.98
N GLY A 110 -9.84 -0.40 -23.74
CA GLY A 110 -10.58 -0.04 -24.95
C GLY A 110 -12.09 -0.28 -24.92
N GLY A 111 -12.67 -0.58 -23.76
CA GLY A 111 -14.12 -0.68 -23.61
C GLY A 111 -14.84 0.63 -23.95
N ASP A 112 -16.11 0.54 -24.34
CA ASP A 112 -16.93 1.73 -24.59
C ASP A 112 -17.02 2.58 -23.31
N GLY A 113 -16.82 3.89 -23.46
CA GLY A 113 -16.74 4.84 -22.36
C GLY A 113 -15.43 4.86 -21.57
N PHE A 114 -14.44 4.01 -21.85
CA PHE A 114 -13.18 3.95 -21.07
C PHE A 114 -12.22 5.13 -21.29
N THR A 115 -12.60 6.13 -22.10
CA THR A 115 -11.88 7.39 -22.30
C THR A 115 -12.80 8.60 -22.19
N PRO A 116 -13.37 8.90 -21.01
CA PRO A 116 -14.07 10.17 -20.83
C PRO A 116 -13.09 11.32 -21.07
N LEU A 117 -13.53 12.32 -21.84
CA LEU A 117 -12.76 13.55 -22.13
C LEU A 117 -13.65 14.77 -21.85
N GLY A 118 -13.08 15.81 -21.25
CA GLY A 118 -13.78 17.07 -20.98
C GLY A 118 -13.53 17.59 -19.56
N ALA A 119 -14.44 18.35 -18.94
CA ALA A 119 -15.69 18.85 -19.47
C ALA A 119 -15.51 20.05 -20.41
N ALA A 120 -14.36 20.74 -20.40
CA ALA A 120 -14.02 21.85 -21.27
C ALA A 120 -12.53 21.83 -21.65
N VAL A 121 -12.21 22.40 -22.82
CA VAL A 121 -10.84 22.52 -23.31
C VAL A 121 -10.23 23.86 -22.86
N ILE A 122 -9.05 23.79 -22.26
CA ILE A 122 -8.22 24.95 -21.96
C ILE A 122 -7.30 25.20 -23.15
N PRO A 123 -7.31 26.40 -23.78
CA PRO A 123 -6.40 26.72 -24.87
C PRO A 123 -4.93 26.65 -24.43
N ALA A 124 -4.11 25.85 -25.13
CA ALA A 124 -2.70 25.65 -24.74
C ALA A 124 -1.87 26.92 -24.86
N ALA A 125 -2.23 27.82 -25.79
CA ALA A 125 -1.59 29.12 -25.96
C ALA A 125 -1.77 30.08 -24.76
N ALA A 126 -2.69 29.79 -23.84
CA ALA A 126 -3.00 30.64 -22.69
C ALA A 126 -2.30 30.18 -21.40
N ILE A 127 -1.54 29.08 -21.42
CA ILE A 127 -1.00 28.42 -20.22
C ILE A 127 0.47 28.02 -20.40
N ASP A 128 1.16 27.88 -19.27
CA ASP A 128 2.51 27.30 -19.20
C ASP A 128 2.40 25.78 -19.04
N PRO A 129 3.02 24.96 -19.91
CA PRO A 129 2.98 23.50 -19.78
C PRO A 129 3.57 22.98 -18.46
N ASP A 130 4.44 23.75 -17.80
CA ASP A 130 5.07 23.36 -16.54
C ASP A 130 4.24 23.76 -15.32
N ALA A 131 3.09 24.43 -15.50
CA ALA A 131 2.20 24.83 -14.42
C ALA A 131 0.76 24.28 -14.55
N VAL A 132 0.64 23.02 -15.00
CA VAL A 132 -0.64 22.30 -15.12
C VAL A 132 -0.83 21.38 -13.93
N ARG A 133 -2.07 21.30 -13.42
CA ARG A 133 -2.44 20.37 -12.35
C ARG A 133 -3.62 19.50 -12.78
N VAL A 134 -3.58 18.24 -12.35
CA VAL A 134 -4.67 17.26 -12.46
C VAL A 134 -5.09 16.79 -11.07
N ARG A 135 -6.39 16.65 -10.87
CA ARG A 135 -6.96 16.12 -9.63
C ARG A 135 -8.10 15.16 -9.95
N THR A 136 -8.24 14.12 -9.14
CA THR A 136 -9.30 13.11 -9.27
C THR A 136 -10.02 12.93 -7.94
N TRP A 137 -11.35 12.85 -8.00
CA TRP A 137 -12.19 12.55 -6.86
C TRP A 137 -12.98 11.27 -7.09
N LEU A 138 -13.11 10.46 -6.04
CA LEU A 138 -14.01 9.32 -5.97
C LEU A 138 -15.07 9.64 -4.93
N ASN A 139 -16.34 9.72 -5.35
CA ASN A 139 -17.47 10.05 -4.47
C ASN A 139 -17.26 11.34 -3.65
N GLY A 140 -16.59 12.33 -4.25
CA GLY A 140 -16.28 13.61 -3.62
C GLY A 140 -15.00 13.63 -2.78
N GLU A 141 -14.35 12.49 -2.54
CA GLU A 141 -13.06 12.40 -1.86
C GLU A 141 -11.90 12.60 -2.84
N LEU A 142 -10.97 13.51 -2.55
CA LEU A 142 -9.77 13.73 -3.39
C LEU A 142 -8.81 12.54 -3.23
N VAL A 143 -8.67 11.75 -4.30
CA VAL A 143 -7.88 10.51 -4.29
C VAL A 143 -6.61 10.61 -5.14
N GLN A 144 -6.56 11.53 -6.11
CA GLN A 144 -5.35 11.83 -6.88
C GLN A 144 -5.12 13.33 -6.97
N GLU A 145 -3.88 13.76 -6.84
CA GLU A 145 -3.43 15.11 -7.16
C GLU A 145 -2.01 15.05 -7.72
N GLY A 146 -1.77 15.74 -8.82
CA GLY A 146 -0.46 15.81 -9.47
C GLY A 146 -0.30 17.09 -10.27
N THR A 147 0.94 17.57 -10.38
CA THR A 147 1.31 18.70 -11.24
C THR A 147 2.30 18.26 -12.31
N SER A 148 2.46 19.06 -13.35
CA SER A 148 3.46 18.89 -14.41
C SER A 148 4.91 18.77 -13.88
N ASP A 149 5.21 19.33 -12.70
CA ASP A 149 6.51 19.17 -12.03
C ASP A 149 6.84 17.72 -11.64
N ASP A 150 5.81 16.90 -11.41
CA ASP A 150 5.94 15.48 -11.07
C ASP A 150 6.12 14.59 -12.31
N LEU A 151 6.10 15.16 -13.52
CA LEU A 151 6.27 14.38 -14.74
C LEU A 151 7.69 13.82 -14.85
N LEU A 152 7.78 12.61 -15.41
CA LEU A 152 9.01 11.97 -15.87
C LEU A 152 9.39 12.49 -17.25
N PHE A 153 8.40 12.65 -18.13
CA PHE A 153 8.53 13.12 -19.50
C PHE A 153 7.55 14.30 -19.72
N PRO A 154 8.06 15.54 -19.87
CA PRO A 154 7.22 16.72 -20.09
C PRO A 154 6.34 16.61 -21.35
N PHE A 155 5.23 17.36 -21.39
CA PHE A 155 4.25 17.28 -22.47
C PHE A 155 4.85 17.46 -23.87
N GLY A 156 5.69 18.48 -24.06
CA GLY A 156 6.37 18.72 -25.33
C GLY A 156 7.27 17.55 -25.75
N GLN A 157 7.92 16.88 -24.79
CA GLN A 157 8.75 15.70 -25.07
C GLN A 157 7.92 14.53 -25.59
N LEU A 158 6.74 14.26 -25.02
CA LEU A 158 5.86 13.19 -25.49
C LEU A 158 5.43 13.41 -26.95
N VAL A 159 5.04 14.65 -27.29
CA VAL A 159 4.65 15.00 -28.67
C VAL A 159 5.84 14.84 -29.61
N ALA A 160 7.01 15.36 -29.24
CA ALA A 160 8.23 15.25 -30.04
C ALA A 160 8.62 13.79 -30.30
N ASP A 161 8.61 12.96 -29.25
CA ASP A 161 9.00 11.56 -29.31
C ASP A 161 8.10 10.75 -30.24
N LEU A 162 6.77 10.84 -30.06
CA LEU A 162 5.80 10.21 -30.95
C LEU A 162 6.00 10.68 -32.41
N SER A 163 6.18 11.99 -32.60
CA SER A 163 6.31 12.60 -33.92
C SER A 163 7.52 12.12 -34.74
N GLN A 164 8.51 11.46 -34.12
CA GLN A 164 9.66 10.93 -34.85
C GLN A 164 9.24 9.93 -35.94
N LEU A 165 8.29 9.05 -35.61
CA LEU A 165 7.85 7.95 -36.47
C LEU A 165 6.43 8.11 -36.99
N MET A 166 5.50 8.67 -36.20
CA MET A 166 4.12 8.88 -36.61
C MET A 166 3.85 10.36 -36.88
N THR A 167 3.06 10.66 -37.92
CA THR A 167 2.49 12.00 -38.07
C THR A 167 1.31 12.12 -37.11
N LEU A 168 1.36 13.09 -36.20
CA LEU A 168 0.21 13.47 -35.39
C LEU A 168 -0.65 14.45 -36.19
N GLU A 169 -1.97 14.26 -36.15
CA GLU A 169 -2.95 14.99 -36.94
C GLU A 169 -3.83 15.87 -36.03
N PRO A 170 -4.41 16.95 -36.57
CA PRO A 170 -5.37 17.75 -35.82
C PRO A 170 -6.50 16.89 -35.23
N GLY A 171 -6.77 17.08 -33.95
CA GLY A 171 -7.79 16.31 -33.22
C GLY A 171 -7.29 15.02 -32.58
N ASP A 172 -6.05 14.59 -32.81
CA ASP A 172 -5.46 13.51 -32.01
C ASP A 172 -5.37 13.88 -30.53
N VAL A 173 -5.51 12.87 -29.69
CA VAL A 173 -5.42 13.01 -28.24
C VAL A 173 -4.24 12.20 -27.71
N ILE A 174 -3.46 12.82 -26.82
CA ILE A 174 -2.42 12.15 -26.04
C ILE A 174 -2.82 12.18 -24.57
N LEU A 175 -3.04 11.01 -23.97
CA LEU A 175 -3.22 10.85 -22.52
C LEU A 175 -1.84 10.72 -21.88
N THR A 176 -1.52 11.63 -20.96
CA THR A 176 -0.14 11.92 -20.56
C THR A 176 0.35 11.12 -19.36
N GLY A 177 -0.43 10.17 -18.86
CA GLY A 177 -0.18 9.42 -17.64
C GLY A 177 -0.92 9.98 -16.43
N THR A 178 -0.94 9.19 -15.36
CA THR A 178 -1.67 9.49 -14.12
C THR A 178 -0.72 9.56 -12.91
N PRO A 179 -0.97 10.46 -11.92
CA PRO A 179 -0.28 10.46 -10.63
C PRO A 179 -0.67 9.26 -9.76
N ALA A 180 -0.01 9.11 -8.60
CA ALA A 180 -0.42 8.11 -7.60
C ALA A 180 -1.87 8.32 -7.11
N GLY A 181 -2.47 7.28 -6.54
CA GLY A 181 -3.83 7.30 -5.97
C GLY A 181 -4.95 6.77 -6.89
N SER A 182 -4.60 6.27 -8.07
CA SER A 182 -5.53 5.46 -8.90
C SER A 182 -5.96 4.21 -8.13
N SER A 183 -7.25 3.90 -8.19
CA SER A 183 -7.87 2.76 -7.51
C SER A 183 -9.04 2.18 -8.31
N VAL A 184 -9.69 1.14 -7.76
CA VAL A 184 -10.82 0.44 -8.37
C VAL A 184 -12.15 1.08 -8.00
N THR A 185 -13.03 1.19 -8.99
CA THR A 185 -14.40 1.65 -8.84
C THR A 185 -15.39 0.51 -8.61
N GLN A 186 -16.49 0.83 -7.93
CA GLN A 186 -17.65 -0.02 -7.76
C GLN A 186 -18.87 0.57 -8.50
N PRO A 187 -19.83 -0.27 -8.93
CA PRO A 187 -21.13 0.20 -9.38
C PRO A 187 -21.77 1.13 -8.34
N GLY A 188 -22.24 2.29 -8.81
CA GLY A 188 -22.76 3.38 -7.98
C GLY A 188 -21.76 4.51 -7.74
N ASP A 189 -20.46 4.27 -7.94
CA ASP A 189 -19.44 5.29 -7.75
C ASP A 189 -19.54 6.42 -8.79
N ILE A 190 -19.08 7.60 -8.38
CA ILE A 190 -18.88 8.77 -9.22
C ILE A 190 -17.41 9.13 -9.20
N VAL A 191 -16.79 9.17 -10.38
CA VAL A 191 -15.42 9.64 -10.54
C VAL A 191 -15.43 11.00 -11.22
N GLU A 192 -14.70 11.96 -10.65
CA GLU A 192 -14.55 13.28 -11.22
C GLU A 192 -13.09 13.58 -11.49
N VAL A 193 -12.74 14.09 -12.68
CA VAL A 193 -11.39 14.56 -12.99
C VAL A 193 -11.42 16.04 -13.35
N GLU A 194 -10.48 16.81 -12.85
CA GLU A 194 -10.31 18.22 -13.18
C GLU A 194 -8.86 18.50 -13.55
N VAL A 195 -8.67 19.26 -14.63
CA VAL A 195 -7.40 19.83 -15.02
C VAL A 195 -7.51 21.34 -14.97
N ASP A 196 -6.54 22.00 -14.32
CA ASP A 196 -6.45 23.45 -14.24
C ASP A 196 -5.03 23.96 -14.46
N ALA A 197 -4.91 25.25 -14.79
CA ALA A 197 -3.65 25.97 -14.86
C ALA A 197 -3.68 27.13 -13.84
N PRO A 198 -3.41 26.85 -12.56
CA PRO A 198 -3.72 27.76 -11.45
C PRO A 198 -2.92 29.07 -11.49
N THR A 199 -1.75 29.08 -12.13
CA THR A 199 -0.87 30.26 -12.22
C THR A 199 -1.12 31.09 -13.47
N ALA A 200 -1.89 30.59 -14.44
CA ALA A 200 -2.20 31.32 -15.67
C ALA A 200 -3.26 32.41 -15.42
N PRO A 201 -3.29 33.49 -16.22
CA PRO A 201 -4.31 34.53 -16.10
C PRO A 201 -5.73 33.95 -16.15
N GLY A 202 -6.53 34.23 -15.12
CA GLY A 202 -7.91 33.73 -14.99
C GLY A 202 -8.04 32.30 -14.47
N ALA A 203 -6.93 31.63 -14.12
CA ALA A 203 -6.88 30.27 -13.57
C ALA A 203 -7.82 29.29 -14.30
N PRO A 204 -7.66 29.11 -15.63
CA PRO A 204 -8.58 28.33 -16.42
C PRO A 204 -8.64 26.87 -15.92
N THR A 205 -9.85 26.31 -15.98
CA THR A 205 -10.15 24.93 -15.57
C THR A 205 -10.94 24.23 -16.68
N SER A 206 -10.74 22.93 -16.82
CA SER A 206 -11.59 22.06 -17.63
C SER A 206 -12.99 21.87 -17.04
N GLY A 207 -13.20 22.31 -15.79
CA GLY A 207 -14.30 21.86 -14.95
C GLY A 207 -14.18 20.38 -14.60
N ARG A 208 -15.16 19.87 -13.85
CA ARG A 208 -15.25 18.45 -13.47
C ARG A 208 -15.77 17.61 -14.62
N LEU A 209 -14.92 16.74 -15.14
CA LEU A 209 -15.30 15.60 -15.96
C LEU A 209 -15.90 14.52 -15.07
N VAL A 210 -17.22 14.37 -15.09
CA VAL A 210 -17.96 13.45 -14.21
C VAL A 210 -18.26 12.15 -14.94
N THR A 211 -17.99 11.00 -14.33
CA THR A 211 -18.32 9.67 -14.85
C THR A 211 -19.03 8.87 -13.76
N ARG A 212 -20.19 8.28 -14.08
CA ARG A 212 -20.94 7.42 -13.16
C ARG A 212 -20.75 5.95 -13.52
N ILE A 213 -20.50 5.11 -12.54
CA ILE A 213 -20.23 3.68 -12.76
C ILE A 213 -21.50 2.88 -12.55
N THR A 214 -21.84 1.99 -13.49
CA THR A 214 -22.95 1.04 -13.37
C THR A 214 -22.48 -0.39 -13.52
N GLU A 215 -23.27 -1.32 -13.01
CA GLU A 215 -23.03 -2.75 -13.22
C GLU A 215 -23.56 -3.18 -14.59
N GLY A 216 -22.72 -3.86 -15.35
CA GLY A 216 -23.11 -4.50 -16.60
C GLY A 216 -23.94 -5.75 -16.35
N THR A 217 -24.75 -6.10 -17.35
CA THR A 217 -25.66 -7.26 -17.28
C THR A 217 -25.33 -8.37 -18.27
N VAL A 218 -24.41 -8.11 -19.20
CA VAL A 218 -24.05 -9.05 -20.25
C VAL A 218 -22.78 -9.80 -19.85
N PRO A 219 -22.84 -11.13 -19.63
CA PRO A 219 -21.66 -11.93 -19.32
C PRO A 219 -20.75 -12.09 -20.53
N PHE A 220 -19.45 -12.30 -20.28
CA PHE A 220 -18.51 -12.66 -21.33
C PHE A 220 -18.89 -14.01 -21.97
N GLY A 221 -18.85 -14.05 -23.30
CA GLY A 221 -18.98 -15.29 -24.06
C GLY A 221 -17.77 -16.21 -23.94
N ASP A 222 -17.88 -17.43 -24.49
CA ASP A 222 -16.85 -18.48 -24.37
C ASP A 222 -15.87 -18.55 -25.55
N PHE A 223 -15.55 -17.41 -26.16
CA PHE A 223 -14.77 -17.33 -27.41
C PHE A 223 -13.51 -16.46 -27.31
N GLY A 224 -12.90 -16.37 -26.13
CA GLY A 224 -11.64 -15.66 -25.93
C GLY A 224 -11.18 -15.64 -24.46
N THR A 225 -10.13 -14.88 -24.15
CA THR A 225 -9.68 -14.72 -22.76
C THR A 225 -10.77 -14.06 -21.93
N LYS A 226 -11.16 -14.77 -20.87
CA LYS A 226 -12.11 -14.31 -19.86
C LYS A 226 -11.42 -13.43 -18.81
N PRO A 227 -12.17 -12.58 -18.10
CA PRO A 227 -11.68 -11.90 -16.90
C PRO A 227 -11.03 -12.89 -15.94
N THR A 228 -9.80 -12.60 -15.52
CA THR A 228 -9.08 -13.36 -14.50
C THR A 228 -8.36 -12.40 -13.57
N VAL A 229 -8.42 -12.69 -12.28
CA VAL A 229 -7.82 -11.86 -11.25
C VAL A 229 -6.94 -12.72 -10.36
N ASP A 230 -5.69 -12.29 -10.17
CA ASP A 230 -4.78 -12.74 -9.12
C ASP A 230 -4.44 -11.59 -8.16
N ASP A 231 -3.70 -11.92 -7.10
CA ASP A 231 -3.34 -10.95 -6.06
C ASP A 231 -2.38 -9.86 -6.57
N VAL A 232 -1.63 -10.14 -7.63
CA VAL A 232 -0.77 -9.14 -8.29
C VAL A 232 -1.64 -8.11 -8.98
N GLN A 233 -2.63 -8.55 -9.76
CA GLN A 233 -3.59 -7.65 -10.42
C GLN A 233 -4.39 -6.83 -9.40
N ARG A 234 -4.79 -7.42 -8.26
CA ARG A 234 -5.41 -6.67 -7.15
C ARG A 234 -4.49 -5.62 -6.56
N SER A 235 -3.25 -5.98 -6.25
CA SER A 235 -2.29 -5.01 -5.73
C SER A 235 -2.04 -3.86 -6.71
N GLU A 236 -1.87 -4.17 -8.01
CA GLU A 236 -1.60 -3.16 -9.04
C GLU A 236 -2.81 -2.26 -9.37
N ALA A 237 -4.04 -2.77 -9.29
CA ALA A 237 -5.25 -2.00 -9.63
C ALA A 237 -5.69 -1.07 -8.49
N TRP A 238 -5.46 -1.45 -7.23
CA TRP A 238 -5.77 -0.61 -6.07
C TRP A 238 -4.62 0.35 -5.73
N GLY A 239 -3.47 0.21 -6.40
CA GLY A 239 -2.31 1.07 -6.19
C GLY A 239 -1.55 0.78 -4.88
N THR A 240 -1.53 -0.48 -4.42
CA THR A 240 -1.25 -0.96 -3.05
C THR A 240 -2.55 -1.10 -2.26
N PRO A 241 -2.84 -2.26 -1.63
CA PRO A 241 -4.21 -2.65 -1.35
C PRO A 241 -4.79 -1.91 -0.13
N PRO A 242 -6.05 -1.47 -0.15
CA PRO A 242 -6.91 -1.69 0.99
C PRO A 242 -7.32 -3.16 0.93
N THR A 243 -6.48 -4.06 1.44
CA THR A 243 -7.08 -5.15 2.22
C THR A 243 -7.87 -4.40 3.29
N PRO A 244 -9.15 -4.71 3.59
CA PRO A 244 -9.83 -4.04 4.69
C PRO A 244 -8.86 -4.08 5.86
N ALA A 245 -8.39 -2.90 6.29
CA ALA A 245 -7.24 -2.80 7.17
C ALA A 245 -7.63 -3.60 8.40
N PHE A 246 -6.98 -4.75 8.57
CA PHE A 246 -7.25 -5.59 9.71
C PHE A 246 -7.11 -4.69 10.93
N THR A 247 -8.22 -4.54 11.64
CA THR A 247 -8.26 -3.69 12.81
C THR A 247 -8.14 -4.62 14.00
N LEU A 248 -7.06 -4.46 14.75
CA LEU A 248 -6.92 -5.13 16.02
C LEU A 248 -7.90 -4.51 17.01
N THR A 249 -9.11 -5.07 17.08
CA THR A 249 -10.17 -4.62 17.98
C THR A 249 -9.78 -4.89 19.45
N ASP A 250 -10.43 -4.18 20.36
CA ASP A 250 -10.23 -4.39 21.80
C ASP A 250 -10.62 -5.81 22.23
N ASP A 251 -11.63 -6.41 21.59
CA ASP A 251 -12.02 -7.81 21.82
C ASP A 251 -10.91 -8.80 21.42
N LEU A 252 -10.34 -8.64 20.21
CA LEU A 252 -9.23 -9.48 19.77
C LEU A 252 -7.99 -9.27 20.65
N ARG A 253 -7.73 -8.03 21.06
CA ARG A 253 -6.65 -7.71 22.00
C ARG A 253 -6.85 -8.40 23.34
N ALA A 254 -8.07 -8.41 23.89
CA ALA A 254 -8.40 -9.08 25.14
C ALA A 254 -8.27 -10.60 25.03
N GLN A 255 -8.71 -11.19 23.92
CA GLN A 255 -8.52 -12.62 23.63
C GLN A 255 -7.04 -12.99 23.49
N LEU A 256 -6.26 -12.19 22.76
CA LEU A 256 -4.82 -12.40 22.65
C LEU A 256 -4.15 -12.25 24.02
N ALA A 257 -4.66 -11.36 24.88
CA ALA A 257 -4.16 -11.19 26.24
C ALA A 257 -4.41 -12.41 27.13
N SER A 258 -5.49 -13.17 26.91
CA SER A 258 -5.86 -14.31 27.76
C SER A 258 -5.06 -15.59 27.50
N VAL A 259 -4.31 -15.69 26.40
CA VAL A 259 -3.59 -16.93 26.02
C VAL A 259 -2.06 -16.77 26.03
N ALA A 260 -1.29 -17.77 26.44
CA ALA A 260 0.17 -17.74 26.43
C ALA A 260 0.75 -17.63 25.02
N THR A 261 1.90 -16.95 24.89
CA THR A 261 2.60 -16.84 23.60
C THR A 261 3.05 -18.22 23.08
N ALA A 262 3.40 -19.15 23.97
CA ALA A 262 3.69 -20.54 23.61
C ALA A 262 2.49 -21.25 22.93
N THR A 263 1.27 -21.02 23.41
CA THR A 263 0.04 -21.58 22.84
C THR A 263 -0.21 -21.03 21.43
N LEU A 264 -0.07 -19.71 21.25
CA LEU A 264 -0.16 -19.05 19.94
C LEU A 264 0.89 -19.61 18.96
N SER A 265 2.14 -19.81 19.41
CA SER A 265 3.21 -20.42 18.62
C SER A 265 2.83 -21.82 18.11
N SER A 266 2.28 -22.67 18.99
CA SER A 266 1.78 -24.00 18.63
C SER A 266 0.70 -23.93 17.54
N GLN A 267 -0.24 -23.01 17.67
CA GLN A 267 -1.33 -22.82 16.69
C GLN A 267 -0.85 -22.32 15.33
N LEU A 268 0.13 -21.41 15.30
CA LEU A 268 0.78 -20.95 14.07
C LEU A 268 1.55 -22.10 13.39
N ARG A 269 2.25 -22.93 14.18
CA ARG A 269 2.96 -24.10 13.68
C ARG A 269 2.03 -25.13 13.05
N LYS A 270 0.85 -25.38 13.63
CA LYS A 270 -0.19 -26.25 13.03
C LYS A 270 -0.64 -25.76 11.65
N ARG A 271 -0.52 -24.46 11.37
CA ARG A 271 -0.83 -23.80 10.10
C ARG A 271 0.39 -23.70 9.15
N GLY A 272 1.50 -24.34 9.49
CA GLY A 272 2.73 -24.35 8.69
C GLY A 272 3.65 -23.15 8.91
N LEU A 273 3.30 -22.22 9.81
CA LEU A 273 4.10 -21.03 10.11
C LEU A 273 5.09 -21.34 11.23
N ASN A 274 6.34 -21.61 10.85
CA ASN A 274 7.42 -21.97 11.79
C ASN A 274 8.44 -20.85 12.02
N ALA A 275 8.50 -19.85 11.14
CA ALA A 275 9.50 -18.77 11.16
C ALA A 275 8.90 -17.42 11.55
N VAL A 276 8.11 -17.43 12.64
CA VAL A 276 7.30 -16.27 13.10
C VAL A 276 7.76 -15.73 14.46
N SER A 277 8.79 -16.30 15.07
CA SER A 277 9.35 -15.82 16.33
C SER A 277 10.43 -14.76 16.12
N ILE A 278 10.36 -13.67 16.88
CA ILE A 278 11.45 -12.68 16.96
C ILE A 278 12.38 -13.14 18.10
N ASP A 279 13.52 -13.69 17.73
CA ASP A 279 14.39 -14.40 18.65
C ASP A 279 15.47 -13.49 19.29
N GLY A 280 15.97 -13.92 20.46
CA GLY A 280 17.17 -13.37 21.07
C GLY A 280 17.02 -12.02 21.77
N LEU A 281 15.78 -11.62 22.06
CA LEU A 281 15.45 -10.35 22.72
C LEU A 281 14.99 -10.55 24.16
N THR A 282 15.26 -9.57 25.01
CA THR A 282 14.78 -9.51 26.40
C THR A 282 13.94 -8.25 26.61
N SER A 283 12.88 -8.36 27.41
CA SER A 283 11.98 -7.24 27.73
C SER A 283 12.44 -6.46 28.95
N THR A 284 12.31 -5.13 28.92
CA THR A 284 12.40 -4.27 30.10
C THR A 284 11.23 -4.48 31.07
N ARG A 285 10.12 -5.06 30.61
CA ARG A 285 8.90 -5.33 31.37
C ARG A 285 8.49 -6.81 31.20
N PRO A 286 9.23 -7.78 31.75
CA PRO A 286 8.96 -9.21 31.53
C PRO A 286 7.61 -9.68 32.08
N GLY A 287 7.04 -8.98 33.07
CA GLY A 287 5.69 -9.27 33.58
C GLY A 287 4.54 -8.64 32.77
N ALA A 288 4.85 -7.82 31.77
CA ALA A 288 3.86 -7.17 30.92
C ALA A 288 3.77 -7.89 29.58
N LYS A 289 2.55 -7.95 29.04
CA LYS A 289 2.29 -8.49 27.71
C LYS A 289 2.28 -7.37 26.69
N LEU A 290 2.99 -7.54 25.59
CA LEU A 290 3.01 -6.64 24.46
C LEU A 290 2.04 -7.16 23.41
N ILE A 291 1.07 -6.35 23.00
CA ILE A 291 0.11 -6.68 21.93
C ILE A 291 -0.11 -5.41 21.10
N GLY A 292 0.10 -5.48 19.79
CA GLY A 292 -0.20 -4.35 18.90
C GLY A 292 0.15 -4.60 17.45
N THR A 293 -0.21 -3.68 16.57
CA THR A 293 0.10 -3.76 15.13
C THR A 293 1.48 -3.19 14.84
N ALA A 294 2.25 -3.84 13.98
CA ALA A 294 3.62 -3.49 13.68
C ALA A 294 3.70 -2.21 12.84
N ARG A 295 4.57 -1.29 13.26
CA ARG A 295 5.15 -0.25 12.43
C ARG A 295 6.64 -0.52 12.33
N THR A 296 7.20 -0.53 11.12
CA THR A 296 8.57 -1.05 10.89
C THR A 296 9.58 0.05 10.62
N LEU A 297 10.82 -0.16 11.05
CA LEU A 297 11.95 0.72 10.83
C LEU A 297 13.20 -0.10 10.50
N ARG A 298 13.88 0.25 9.42
CA ARG A 298 15.07 -0.48 8.94
C ARG A 298 16.33 0.36 9.02
N TYR A 299 17.37 -0.22 9.62
CA TYR A 299 18.71 0.38 9.64
C TYR A 299 19.66 -0.34 8.69
N LEU A 300 20.48 0.44 8.00
CA LEU A 300 21.61 -0.05 7.22
C LEU A 300 22.91 -0.03 8.04
N PRO A 301 23.96 -0.77 7.60
CA PRO A 301 25.30 -0.60 8.14
C PRO A 301 25.78 0.84 8.11
N GLY A 302 26.42 1.24 9.20
CA GLY A 302 27.09 2.53 9.31
C GLY A 302 28.07 2.74 8.15
N ARG A 303 27.91 3.88 7.47
CA ARG A 303 28.85 4.42 6.49
C ARG A 303 28.82 5.94 6.65
N GLU A 304 29.97 6.57 6.83
CA GLU A 304 30.08 7.95 7.31
C GLU A 304 29.42 8.96 6.37
N ASP A 305 29.52 8.77 5.05
CA ASP A 305 28.87 9.60 4.03
C ASP A 305 27.33 9.43 4.02
N LEU A 306 26.83 8.21 4.25
CA LEU A 306 25.39 7.95 4.38
C LEU A 306 24.85 8.50 5.69
N PHE A 307 25.62 8.42 6.77
CA PHE A 307 25.21 9.02 8.03
C PHE A 307 25.19 10.55 7.96
N ALA A 308 26.13 11.17 7.23
CA ALA A 308 26.12 12.62 7.01
C ALA A 308 24.85 13.09 6.28
N SER A 309 24.32 12.29 5.34
CA SER A 309 23.13 12.63 4.55
C SER A 309 21.80 12.19 5.20
N HIS A 310 21.78 11.07 5.93
CA HIS A 310 20.54 10.44 6.42
C HIS A 310 20.47 10.29 7.94
N GLY A 311 21.59 10.42 8.65
CA GLY A 311 21.70 10.16 10.08
C GLY A 311 21.39 11.37 10.98
N GLY A 312 21.58 12.60 10.48
CA GLY A 312 21.34 13.84 11.23
C GLY A 312 19.88 14.32 11.20
N GLY A 313 19.60 15.41 11.93
CA GLY A 313 18.32 16.14 11.83
C GLY A 313 17.09 15.29 12.14
N TYR A 314 16.00 15.50 11.38
CA TYR A 314 14.74 14.76 11.46
C TYR A 314 14.77 13.51 10.55
N ASN A 315 15.69 12.59 10.87
CA ASN A 315 15.95 11.36 10.13
C ASN A 315 14.80 10.33 10.20
N ALA A 316 14.93 9.20 9.49
CA ALA A 316 13.91 8.15 9.46
C ALA A 316 13.56 7.57 10.85
N GLN A 317 14.52 7.48 11.76
CA GLN A 317 14.26 7.06 13.14
C GLN A 317 13.31 8.03 13.84
N LYS A 318 13.63 9.33 13.87
CA LYS A 318 12.78 10.32 14.55
C LYS A 318 11.39 10.39 13.93
N ARG A 319 11.30 10.32 12.59
CA ARG A 319 10.01 10.27 11.88
C ARG A 319 9.19 9.06 12.31
N ALA A 320 9.79 7.87 12.41
CA ALA A 320 9.10 6.67 12.85
C ALA A 320 8.57 6.79 14.29
N PHE A 321 9.38 7.33 15.20
CA PHE A 321 8.97 7.58 16.59
C PHE A 321 7.89 8.68 16.74
N ASP A 322 7.83 9.66 15.84
CA ASP A 322 6.77 10.67 15.82
C ASP A 322 5.48 10.18 15.15
N ALA A 323 5.61 9.25 14.21
CA ALA A 323 4.49 8.69 13.45
C ALA A 323 3.79 7.52 14.15
N VAL A 324 4.46 6.80 15.05
CA VAL A 324 3.87 5.66 15.78
C VAL A 324 2.57 6.04 16.47
N GLY A 325 1.52 5.27 16.23
CA GLY A 325 0.17 5.48 16.73
C GLY A 325 -0.10 4.78 18.07
N ALA A 326 -1.25 5.11 18.66
CA ALA A 326 -1.72 4.43 19.85
C ALA A 326 -2.00 2.95 19.55
N GLY A 327 -1.50 2.04 20.39
CA GLY A 327 -1.68 0.60 20.22
C GLY A 327 -0.78 -0.06 19.16
N GLU A 328 0.07 0.71 18.46
CA GLU A 328 1.09 0.18 17.53
C GLU A 328 2.37 -0.23 18.25
N VAL A 329 3.13 -1.13 17.65
CA VAL A 329 4.44 -1.60 18.12
C VAL A 329 5.50 -1.17 17.11
N LEU A 330 6.48 -0.39 17.54
CA LEU A 330 7.60 -0.01 16.66
C LEU A 330 8.64 -1.14 16.63
N VAL A 331 8.78 -1.79 15.47
CA VAL A 331 9.71 -2.92 15.25
C VAL A 331 10.90 -2.46 14.41
N ILE A 332 12.12 -2.64 14.93
CA ILE A 332 13.35 -2.06 14.39
C ILE A 332 14.33 -3.16 13.99
N GLU A 333 14.57 -3.31 12.68
CA GLU A 333 15.66 -4.11 12.12
C GLU A 333 16.98 -3.34 12.30
N ALA A 334 17.79 -3.81 13.23
CA ALA A 334 19.16 -3.41 13.46
C ALA A 334 20.16 -4.42 12.90
N ARG A 335 19.68 -5.51 12.29
CA ARG A 335 20.46 -6.63 11.71
C ARG A 335 21.18 -7.45 12.79
N GLY A 336 20.64 -7.48 14.01
CA GLY A 336 21.30 -8.12 15.15
C GLY A 336 22.53 -7.38 15.71
N GLU A 337 22.83 -6.17 15.22
CA GLU A 337 24.01 -5.41 15.63
C GLU A 337 23.80 -4.71 16.98
N ARG A 338 24.62 -5.09 17.97
CA ARG A 338 24.51 -4.64 19.38
C ARG A 338 25.52 -3.55 19.76
N GLY A 339 26.46 -3.23 18.88
CA GLY A 339 27.55 -2.27 19.12
C GLY A 339 27.15 -0.79 19.08
N SER A 340 25.85 -0.50 19.12
CA SER A 340 25.28 0.86 19.14
C SER A 340 23.81 0.83 19.58
N GLY A 341 23.31 1.94 20.11
CA GLY A 341 21.91 2.10 20.48
C GLY A 341 21.03 2.41 19.27
N THR A 342 19.92 1.70 19.12
CA THR A 342 18.88 1.95 18.10
C THR A 342 17.73 2.80 18.62
N VAL A 343 17.61 2.89 19.95
CA VAL A 343 16.68 3.71 20.72
C VAL A 343 17.38 4.13 22.01
N GLY A 344 16.92 5.25 22.60
CA GLY A 344 17.30 5.71 23.93
C GLY A 344 16.08 6.28 24.66
N ASP A 345 16.28 6.71 25.90
CA ASP A 345 15.27 7.24 26.82
C ASP A 345 14.28 8.24 26.18
N VAL A 346 14.77 9.25 25.46
CA VAL A 346 13.94 10.31 24.85
C VAL A 346 13.00 9.74 23.79
N LEU A 347 13.48 8.83 22.95
CA LEU A 347 12.68 8.24 21.88
C LEU A 347 11.70 7.22 22.45
N ALA A 348 12.11 6.43 23.44
CA ALA A 348 11.21 5.51 24.14
C ALA A 348 10.09 6.27 24.87
N LEU A 349 10.42 7.38 25.55
CA LEU A 349 9.44 8.26 26.18
C LEU A 349 8.48 8.84 25.13
N ARG A 350 8.97 9.24 23.96
CA ARG A 350 8.12 9.75 22.88
C ARG A 350 7.10 8.71 22.42
N ALA A 351 7.52 7.46 22.20
CA ALA A 351 6.62 6.36 21.84
C ALA A 351 5.56 6.13 22.93
N GLN A 352 5.96 6.15 24.21
CA GLN A 352 5.02 6.03 25.33
C GLN A 352 3.98 7.16 25.35
N VAL A 353 4.40 8.41 25.19
CA VAL A 353 3.50 9.58 25.15
C VAL A 353 2.51 9.49 23.98
N LYS A 354 2.93 8.88 22.86
CA LYS A 354 2.08 8.62 21.69
C LYS A 354 1.10 7.45 21.88
N GLY A 355 1.23 6.70 22.99
CA GLY A 355 0.38 5.55 23.30
C GLY A 355 0.79 4.27 22.59
N ALA A 356 2.04 4.17 22.08
CA ALA A 356 2.53 2.95 21.47
C ALA A 356 2.47 1.77 22.48
N ALA A 357 2.08 0.60 21.99
CA ALA A 357 1.99 -0.62 22.80
C ALA A 357 3.36 -1.19 23.18
N GLY A 358 4.41 -0.88 22.42
CA GLY A 358 5.75 -1.34 22.71
C GLY A 358 6.79 -0.96 21.66
N ILE A 359 8.05 -1.27 21.98
CA ILE A 359 9.20 -1.13 21.09
C ILE A 359 9.90 -2.48 21.00
N VAL A 360 10.25 -2.90 19.80
CA VAL A 360 11.01 -4.13 19.54
C VAL A 360 12.20 -3.77 18.69
N THR A 361 13.41 -4.13 19.12
CA THR A 361 14.62 -3.95 18.32
C THR A 361 15.55 -5.15 18.49
N ASP A 362 16.06 -5.67 17.37
CA ASP A 362 17.13 -6.68 17.42
C ASP A 362 18.54 -6.11 17.62
N GLY A 363 18.61 -4.80 17.92
CA GLY A 363 19.84 -4.09 18.23
C GLY A 363 20.03 -3.73 19.70
N GLY A 364 21.05 -2.92 19.96
CA GLY A 364 21.33 -2.40 21.29
C GLY A 364 20.38 -1.25 21.70
N VAL A 365 20.18 -1.07 23.00
CA VAL A 365 19.45 0.07 23.59
C VAL A 365 20.43 0.94 24.36
N ARG A 366 20.35 2.26 24.14
CA ARG A 366 21.08 3.24 24.92
C ARG A 366 20.26 3.64 26.15
N ASP A 367 20.95 3.99 27.24
CA ASP A 367 20.32 4.48 28.48
C ASP A 367 19.26 3.47 28.97
N LEU A 368 19.66 2.19 29.01
CA LEU A 368 18.75 1.08 29.26
C LEU A 368 18.07 1.18 30.63
N ALA A 369 18.76 1.70 31.64
CA ALA A 369 18.18 1.87 32.97
C ALA A 369 17.01 2.86 32.94
N GLU A 370 17.17 3.95 32.21
CA GLU A 370 16.16 4.99 31.98
C GLU A 370 15.01 4.46 31.12
N VAL A 371 15.30 3.71 30.05
CA VAL A 371 14.28 3.05 29.23
C VAL A 371 13.51 2.01 30.05
N ALA A 372 14.17 1.25 30.93
CA ALA A 372 13.52 0.27 31.79
C ALA A 372 12.64 0.90 32.89
N ALA A 373 12.89 2.16 33.24
CA ALA A 373 12.03 2.91 34.15
C ALA A 373 10.71 3.38 33.49
N LEU A 374 10.63 3.37 32.15
CA LEU A 374 9.41 3.69 31.40
C LEU A 374 8.43 2.52 31.40
N ASP A 375 7.13 2.81 31.32
CA ASP A 375 6.07 1.80 31.35
C ASP A 375 5.92 1.04 30.03
N ILE A 376 6.34 1.66 28.92
CA ILE A 376 6.33 1.03 27.60
C ILE A 376 7.27 -0.19 27.56
N PRO A 377 6.76 -1.41 27.27
CA PRO A 377 7.61 -2.58 27.09
C PRO A 377 8.58 -2.38 25.93
N THR A 378 9.87 -2.56 26.20
CA THR A 378 10.92 -2.49 25.18
C THR A 378 11.67 -3.82 25.13
N TYR A 379 11.57 -4.53 24.01
CA TYR A 379 12.33 -5.74 23.73
C TYR A 379 13.61 -5.39 22.98
N HIS A 380 14.75 -5.87 23.47
CA HIS A 380 16.06 -5.48 22.97
C HIS A 380 17.10 -6.60 23.03
N ALA A 381 18.19 -6.45 22.27
CA ALA A 381 19.30 -7.40 22.25
C ALA A 381 20.44 -7.09 23.25
N GLY A 382 20.37 -5.95 23.96
CA GLY A 382 21.24 -5.63 25.10
C GLY A 382 21.50 -4.13 25.28
N PRO A 383 22.16 -3.70 26.37
CA PRO A 383 22.55 -2.31 26.56
C PRO A 383 23.78 -1.93 25.72
N HIS A 384 23.84 -0.69 25.24
CA HIS A 384 25.05 -0.12 24.64
C HIS A 384 25.12 1.41 24.79
N PRO A 385 26.26 2.01 25.20
CA PRO A 385 26.33 3.45 25.49
C PRO A 385 26.45 4.36 24.24
N ALA A 386 26.84 3.81 23.09
CA ALA A 386 27.05 4.62 21.88
C ALA A 386 25.74 5.01 21.17
N VAL A 387 25.76 6.19 20.54
CA VAL A 387 24.68 6.69 19.67
C VAL A 387 24.64 5.98 18.32
N LEU A 388 23.46 5.99 17.70
CA LEU A 388 23.15 5.24 16.48
C LEU A 388 24.23 5.35 15.37
N GLY A 389 24.79 6.54 15.15
CA GLY A 389 25.73 6.84 14.05
C GLY A 389 27.06 6.12 14.11
N ARG A 390 27.35 5.39 15.19
CA ARG A 390 28.51 4.51 15.28
C ARG A 390 28.40 3.29 14.35
N LYS A 391 27.19 2.74 14.18
CA LYS A 391 26.95 1.45 13.49
C LYS A 391 25.73 1.43 12.58
N HIS A 392 24.87 2.44 12.66
CA HIS A 392 23.57 2.46 12.00
C HIS A 392 23.37 3.73 11.18
N VAL A 393 22.76 3.56 10.02
CA VAL A 393 22.10 4.63 9.28
C VAL A 393 20.61 4.29 9.23
N PRO A 394 19.72 5.14 9.77
CA PRO A 394 18.28 4.94 9.65
C PRO A 394 17.86 5.21 8.20
N TRP A 395 17.19 4.25 7.56
CA TRP A 395 17.00 4.27 6.11
C TRP A 395 15.53 4.29 5.70
N ASP A 396 14.84 3.17 5.83
CA ASP A 396 13.43 3.01 5.44
C ASP A 396 12.53 2.83 6.66
N ALA A 397 11.26 3.22 6.53
CA ALA A 397 10.19 2.93 7.48
C ALA A 397 8.96 2.44 6.72
N ASP A 398 8.07 1.72 7.40
CA ASP A 398 6.82 1.21 6.84
C ASP A 398 7.03 0.28 5.62
N ILE A 399 8.08 -0.54 5.68
CA ILE A 399 8.40 -1.59 4.71
C ILE A 399 8.51 -2.97 5.37
N ALA A 400 8.61 -4.03 4.58
CA ALA A 400 9.00 -5.35 5.09
C ALA A 400 10.43 -5.29 5.69
N ILE A 401 10.61 -5.84 6.89
CA ILE A 401 11.91 -5.92 7.58
C ILE A 401 12.18 -7.32 8.11
N ALA A 402 13.44 -7.61 8.42
CA ALA A 402 13.87 -8.82 9.12
C ALA A 402 14.35 -8.46 10.53
N CYS A 403 13.58 -8.80 11.56
CA CYS A 403 13.90 -8.50 12.96
C CYS A 403 14.00 -9.80 13.77
N GLY A 404 15.17 -10.05 14.37
CA GLY A 404 15.38 -11.24 15.21
C GLY A 404 15.11 -12.57 14.46
N GLY A 405 15.32 -12.60 13.15
CA GLY A 405 15.09 -13.78 12.31
C GLY A 405 13.68 -13.90 11.71
N ALA A 406 12.69 -13.16 12.21
CA ALA A 406 11.35 -13.12 11.61
C ALA A 406 11.22 -12.02 10.55
N THR A 407 10.41 -12.30 9.53
CA THR A 407 9.91 -11.27 8.61
C THR A 407 8.75 -10.54 9.27
N VAL A 408 8.78 -9.21 9.27
CA VAL A 408 7.72 -8.36 9.82
C VAL A 408 7.26 -7.38 8.75
N LEU A 409 5.96 -7.40 8.46
CA LEU A 409 5.29 -6.45 7.58
C LEU A 409 4.59 -5.37 8.41
N PRO A 410 4.45 -4.14 7.88
CA PRO A 410 3.58 -3.14 8.50
C PRO A 410 2.16 -3.71 8.66
N GLY A 411 1.58 -3.56 9.84
CA GLY A 411 0.24 -4.05 10.19
C GLY A 411 0.18 -5.46 10.78
N ASP A 412 1.26 -6.27 10.72
CA ASP A 412 1.31 -7.57 11.41
C ASP A 412 1.03 -7.40 12.90
N VAL A 413 0.36 -8.38 13.53
CA VAL A 413 0.11 -8.32 14.98
C VAL A 413 1.31 -8.91 15.71
N ILE A 414 1.94 -8.09 16.55
CA ILE A 414 3.02 -8.51 17.44
C ILE A 414 2.41 -8.87 18.79
N VAL A 415 2.70 -10.08 19.26
CA VAL A 415 2.34 -10.54 20.60
C VAL A 415 3.62 -11.00 21.30
N GLY A 416 3.84 -10.56 22.53
CA GLY A 416 4.95 -11.07 23.33
C GLY A 416 4.73 -11.00 24.81
N ASP A 417 5.43 -11.88 25.51
CA ASP A 417 5.52 -11.96 26.97
C ASP A 417 6.97 -12.27 27.38
N ALA A 418 7.18 -12.89 28.55
CA ALA A 418 8.50 -13.28 29.05
C ALA A 418 9.18 -14.37 28.20
N ASP A 419 8.42 -15.21 27.48
CA ASP A 419 8.96 -16.33 26.71
C ASP A 419 9.46 -15.90 25.33
N GLY A 420 8.92 -14.80 24.79
CA GLY A 420 9.38 -14.24 23.53
C GLY A 420 8.33 -13.40 22.82
N LEU A 421 8.56 -13.21 21.52
CA LEU A 421 7.73 -12.41 20.63
C LEU A 421 7.34 -13.23 19.40
N LEU A 422 6.10 -13.08 18.96
CA LEU A 422 5.55 -13.68 17.75
C LEU A 422 4.99 -12.61 16.81
N VAL A 423 5.14 -12.89 15.52
CA VAL A 423 4.53 -12.15 14.42
C VAL A 423 3.34 -12.95 13.91
N ILE A 424 2.14 -12.38 14.00
CA ILE A 424 0.90 -13.02 13.54
C ILE A 424 0.40 -12.26 12.32
N PRO A 425 0.32 -12.91 11.14
CA PRO A 425 -0.28 -12.30 9.96
C PRO A 425 -1.72 -11.85 10.26
N PRO A 426 -2.14 -10.63 9.86
CA PRO A 426 -3.42 -10.05 10.28
C PRO A 426 -4.64 -10.92 9.96
N GLY A 427 -4.63 -11.57 8.78
CA GLY A 427 -5.72 -12.46 8.35
C GLY A 427 -5.88 -13.73 9.18
N LEU A 428 -4.90 -14.09 10.02
CA LEU A 428 -4.93 -15.30 10.85
C LEU A 428 -5.23 -15.01 12.33
N VAL A 429 -5.27 -13.76 12.76
CA VAL A 429 -5.34 -13.41 14.19
C VAL A 429 -6.57 -14.01 14.87
N ALA A 430 -7.75 -13.84 14.26
CA ALA A 430 -9.01 -14.28 14.83
C ALA A 430 -9.09 -15.82 14.97
N GLU A 431 -8.63 -16.57 13.97
CA GLU A 431 -8.64 -18.03 14.04
C GLU A 431 -7.56 -18.58 14.98
N VAL A 432 -6.36 -17.99 14.99
CA VAL A 432 -5.25 -18.44 15.83
C VAL A 432 -5.59 -18.24 17.30
N VAL A 433 -6.18 -17.09 17.65
CA VAL A 433 -6.54 -16.82 19.06
C VAL A 433 -7.73 -17.67 19.52
N ALA A 434 -8.73 -17.91 18.66
CA ALA A 434 -9.85 -18.77 19.00
C ALA A 434 -9.39 -20.21 19.28
N ASP A 435 -8.53 -20.76 18.43
CA ASP A 435 -7.98 -22.11 18.63
C ASP A 435 -6.99 -22.17 19.80
N ALA A 436 -6.30 -21.08 20.09
CA ALA A 436 -5.43 -20.99 21.27
C ALA A 436 -6.24 -21.03 22.55
N ILE A 437 -7.35 -20.27 22.64
CA ILE A 437 -8.24 -20.28 23.80
C ILE A 437 -8.78 -21.69 24.04
N GLU A 438 -9.20 -22.39 22.99
CA GLU A 438 -9.67 -23.77 23.14
C GLU A 438 -8.55 -24.72 23.59
N GLN A 439 -7.34 -24.56 23.05
CA GLN A 439 -6.20 -25.35 23.51
C GLN A 439 -5.87 -25.11 25.00
N GLU A 440 -5.98 -23.88 25.49
CA GLU A 440 -5.74 -23.61 26.92
C GLU A 440 -6.79 -24.26 27.83
N ARG A 441 -8.05 -24.34 27.37
CA ARG A 441 -9.10 -25.08 28.09
C ARG A 441 -8.82 -26.58 28.12
N GLU A 442 -8.37 -27.14 27.00
CA GLU A 442 -7.93 -28.54 26.95
C GLU A 442 -6.78 -28.78 27.95
N GLU A 443 -5.80 -27.87 27.98
CA GLU A 443 -4.65 -27.94 28.89
C GLU A 443 -5.05 -27.76 30.36
N GLU A 444 -6.04 -26.92 30.68
CA GLU A 444 -6.60 -26.78 32.02
C GLU A 444 -7.23 -28.09 32.51
N PHE A 445 -8.06 -28.72 31.67
CA PHE A 445 -8.65 -30.03 31.95
C PHE A 445 -7.56 -31.09 32.17
N ILE A 446 -6.56 -31.15 31.28
CA ILE A 446 -5.43 -32.08 31.40
C ILE A 446 -4.68 -31.83 32.73
N ALA A 447 -4.40 -30.58 33.07
CA ALA A 447 -3.74 -30.23 34.31
C ALA A 447 -4.56 -30.62 35.55
N GLU A 448 -5.88 -30.47 35.52
CA GLU A 448 -6.79 -30.93 36.58
C GLU A 448 -6.70 -32.46 36.75
N MET A 449 -6.76 -33.21 35.66
CA MET A 449 -6.66 -34.68 35.69
C MET A 449 -5.30 -35.13 36.23
N VAL A 450 -4.20 -34.49 35.81
CA VAL A 450 -2.85 -34.78 36.32
C VAL A 450 -2.74 -34.45 37.81
N ARG A 451 -3.30 -33.32 38.27
CA ARG A 451 -3.39 -32.98 39.71
C ARG A 451 -4.20 -34.01 40.48
N GLY A 452 -5.21 -34.60 39.86
CA GLY A 452 -5.99 -35.74 40.38
C GLY A 452 -5.25 -37.09 40.38
N GLY A 453 -4.01 -37.15 39.91
CA GLY A 453 -3.18 -38.36 39.89
C GLY A 453 -3.29 -39.23 38.63
N VAL A 454 -3.96 -38.74 37.59
CA VAL A 454 -4.06 -39.42 36.30
C VAL A 454 -2.70 -39.39 35.58
N LYS A 455 -2.30 -40.52 34.97
CA LYS A 455 -1.07 -40.59 34.17
C LYS A 455 -1.25 -39.82 32.85
N VAL A 456 -0.16 -39.22 32.37
CA VAL A 456 -0.16 -38.46 31.10
C VAL A 456 -0.33 -39.31 29.85
N ASP A 457 -0.04 -40.62 29.94
CA ASP A 457 -0.17 -41.55 28.81
C ASP A 457 -1.64 -41.67 28.36
N GLY A 458 -1.89 -41.36 27.10
CA GLY A 458 -3.23 -41.26 26.52
C GLY A 458 -4.04 -40.00 26.91
N LEU A 459 -3.58 -39.21 27.89
CA LEU A 459 -4.19 -37.94 28.30
C LEU A 459 -3.57 -36.75 27.54
N PHE A 460 -2.27 -36.80 27.23
CA PHE A 460 -1.57 -35.72 26.52
C PHE A 460 -0.67 -36.28 25.39
N PRO A 461 -1.11 -36.26 24.12
CA PRO A 461 -2.40 -35.75 23.63
C PRO A 461 -3.58 -36.68 23.98
N MET A 462 -4.78 -36.11 24.17
CA MET A 462 -5.97 -36.85 24.55
C MET A 462 -6.40 -37.88 23.50
N ASN A 463 -6.60 -39.13 23.93
CA ASN A 463 -7.23 -40.19 23.16
C ASN A 463 -8.77 -40.01 23.08
N ALA A 464 -9.47 -40.94 22.43
CA ALA A 464 -10.92 -40.85 22.25
C ALA A 464 -11.72 -40.82 23.57
N GLU A 465 -11.29 -41.58 24.59
CA GLU A 465 -11.94 -41.63 25.91
C GLU A 465 -11.79 -40.29 26.64
N TRP A 466 -10.58 -39.71 26.64
CA TRP A 466 -10.35 -38.43 27.31
C TRP A 466 -11.03 -37.26 26.59
N LYS A 467 -11.14 -37.31 25.26
CA LYS A 467 -11.94 -36.33 24.50
C LYS A 467 -13.42 -36.36 24.87
N GLU A 468 -13.98 -37.53 25.16
CA GLU A 468 -15.37 -37.64 25.61
C GLU A 468 -15.54 -37.04 27.02
N ARG A 469 -14.59 -37.32 27.92
CA ARG A 469 -14.58 -36.74 29.28
C ARG A 469 -14.40 -35.22 29.26
N TYR A 470 -13.54 -34.70 28.38
CA TYR A 470 -13.37 -33.27 28.18
C TYR A 470 -14.67 -32.59 27.73
N ARG A 471 -15.39 -33.18 26.77
CA ARG A 471 -16.72 -32.65 26.35
C ARG A 471 -17.73 -32.63 27.49
N ALA A 472 -17.70 -33.63 28.37
CA ALA A 472 -18.55 -33.63 29.57
C ALA A 472 -18.13 -32.53 30.56
N TRP A 473 -16.81 -32.33 30.75
CA TRP A 473 -16.26 -31.28 31.60
C TRP A 473 -16.65 -29.86 31.14
N LEU A 474 -16.68 -29.62 29.83
CA LEU A 474 -17.15 -28.36 29.20
C LEU A 474 -18.64 -28.03 29.47
N THR A 475 -19.45 -28.98 29.93
CA THR A 475 -20.86 -28.69 30.29
C THR A 475 -21.03 -28.26 31.74
N GLN A 476 -19.97 -28.36 32.54
CA GLN A 476 -19.97 -28.11 33.99
C GLN A 476 -19.21 -26.83 34.37
N HIS A 477 -18.47 -26.26 33.43
CA HIS A 477 -17.66 -25.04 33.52
C HIS A 477 -17.93 -24.18 32.29
#